data_AF-A0A814NXW4-F1
#
_entry.id   AF-A0A814NXW4-F1
#
_cell.length_a   1.000
_cell.length_b   1.000
_cell.length_c   1.000
_cell.angle_alpha   90.00
_cell.angle_beta   90.00
_cell.angle_gamma   90.00
#
_symmetry.space_group_name_H-M   'P 1'
#
loop_
_entity.id
_entity.type
_entity.pdbx_description
1 polymer ?
#
loop_
_entity_poly.entity_id
_entity_poly.type
_entity_poly.pdbx_seq_one_letter_code
_entity_poly.pdbx_strand_id
1 'polypeptide(L)'
;MPRLNAILHPSIVDCSTLKELTLRWQPIRYTKRPHKQMMHRARDDIKESINELTHYRQHNFYFGYHTIRNPPYVPAPVLSNPRTHLVWLKTDSDEVNHIYVIITDGNLNILKDLYVDMTNKSNHYSLLVGFLQKNILVNRSSPICGQCVYIDRARIQRVVPEFLTCCHYRSIDVDVLNVLCRRWAKKVYENRPIISTDSNNLIAELQGSIQLLQYYRANVFKSDLLVQDKQ
;
A
#
# COMPACT_ATOMS: atom_id res chain seq x y z
N MET A 1 -20.82 2.05 -12.24
CA MET A 1 -21.31 1.10 -13.26
C MET A 1 -21.46 -0.30 -12.66
N PRO A 2 -22.60 -0.62 -12.01
CA PRO A 2 -22.77 -1.86 -11.25
C PRO A 2 -22.60 -3.14 -12.10
N ARG A 3 -23.10 -3.11 -13.34
CA ARG A 3 -23.02 -4.25 -14.28
C ARG A 3 -21.58 -4.63 -14.66
N LEU A 4 -20.68 -3.65 -14.74
CA LEU A 4 -19.27 -3.91 -15.07
C LEU A 4 -18.53 -4.53 -13.87
N ASN A 5 -18.78 -4.02 -12.66
CA ASN A 5 -18.19 -4.58 -11.44
C ASN A 5 -18.60 -6.03 -11.19
N ALA A 6 -19.78 -6.45 -11.66
CA ALA A 6 -20.23 -7.84 -11.54
C ALA A 6 -19.46 -8.82 -12.44
N ILE A 7 -18.80 -8.35 -13.50
CA ILE A 7 -18.06 -9.19 -14.46
C ILE A 7 -16.56 -9.23 -14.11
N LEU A 8 -16.04 -8.18 -13.49
CA LEU A 8 -14.62 -8.05 -13.18
C LEU A 8 -14.29 -8.61 -11.79
N HIS A 9 -13.05 -9.08 -11.62
CA HIS A 9 -12.53 -9.45 -10.32
C HIS A 9 -12.49 -8.22 -9.40
N PRO A 10 -12.86 -8.33 -8.11
CA PRO A 10 -12.97 -7.18 -7.21
C PRO A 10 -11.63 -6.50 -6.89
N SER A 11 -10.54 -7.26 -6.95
CA SER A 11 -9.18 -6.74 -6.78
C SER A 11 -8.68 -6.02 -8.04
N ILE A 12 -8.17 -4.81 -7.85
CA ILE A 12 -7.60 -3.94 -8.88
C ILE A 12 -6.07 -4.02 -8.82
N VAL A 13 -5.40 -4.04 -9.99
CA VAL A 13 -3.94 -3.92 -10.06
C VAL A 13 -3.56 -2.48 -10.37
N ASP A 14 -3.34 -1.68 -9.33
CA ASP A 14 -2.83 -0.32 -9.48
C ASP A 14 -1.29 -0.31 -9.54
N CYS A 15 -0.72 0.13 -10.67
CA CYS A 15 0.72 0.30 -10.85
C CYS A 15 1.32 1.29 -9.84
N SER A 16 0.53 2.25 -9.36
CA SER A 16 0.95 3.25 -8.39
C SER A 16 1.29 2.63 -7.03
N THR A 17 0.66 1.51 -6.66
CA THR A 17 1.03 0.75 -5.46
C THR A 17 2.48 0.27 -5.56
N LEU A 18 2.87 -0.36 -6.67
CA LEU A 18 4.25 -0.81 -6.87
C LEU A 18 5.24 0.35 -6.90
N LYS A 19 4.83 1.49 -7.45
CA LYS A 19 5.63 2.71 -7.50
C LYS A 19 5.94 3.25 -6.10
N GLU A 20 4.92 3.37 -5.24
CA GLU A 20 5.09 3.86 -3.87
C GLU A 20 5.90 2.90 -3.00
N LEU A 21 5.73 1.59 -3.19
CA LEU A 21 6.54 0.56 -2.52
C LEU A 21 7.99 0.60 -2.99
N THR A 22 8.22 0.67 -4.30
CA THR A 22 9.57 0.76 -4.89
C THR A 22 10.29 2.02 -4.44
N LEU A 23 9.60 3.17 -4.40
CA LEU A 23 10.15 4.43 -3.91
C LEU A 23 10.67 4.31 -2.47
N ARG A 24 9.95 3.58 -1.61
CA ARG A 24 10.27 3.46 -0.18
C ARG A 24 11.29 2.36 0.11
N TRP A 25 11.22 1.24 -0.59
CA TRP A 25 11.99 0.05 -0.26
C TRP A 25 13.18 -0.20 -1.15
N GLN A 26 13.17 0.39 -2.35
CA GLN A 26 14.17 0.19 -3.39
C GLN A 26 14.46 1.51 -4.15
N PRO A 27 14.85 2.61 -3.45
CA PRO A 27 15.05 3.92 -4.07
C PRO A 27 16.08 3.92 -5.22
N ILE A 28 17.11 3.08 -5.19
CA ILE A 28 18.10 2.95 -6.27
C ILE A 28 17.46 2.31 -7.51
N ARG A 29 16.55 1.36 -7.34
CA ARG A 29 15.81 0.76 -8.47
C ARG A 29 14.70 1.69 -8.97
N TYR A 30 14.10 2.47 -8.06
CA TYR A 30 13.08 3.45 -8.39
C TYR A 30 13.54 4.44 -9.47
N THR A 31 14.80 4.90 -9.41
CA THR A 31 15.35 5.86 -10.38
C THR A 31 15.51 5.26 -11.79
N LYS A 32 15.55 3.94 -11.93
CA LYS A 32 15.71 3.23 -13.21
C LYS A 32 14.38 2.92 -13.91
N ARG A 33 13.24 3.31 -13.33
CA ARG A 33 11.92 3.06 -13.92
C ARG A 33 11.74 3.81 -15.25
N PRO A 34 10.94 3.29 -16.19
CA PRO A 34 10.60 4.04 -17.40
C PRO A 34 9.87 5.35 -17.05
N HIS A 35 10.24 6.43 -17.74
CA HIS A 35 9.53 7.71 -17.64
C HIS A 35 8.29 7.69 -18.53
N LYS A 36 7.18 8.21 -18.00
CA LYS A 36 5.95 8.41 -18.77
C LYS A 36 6.14 9.54 -19.78
N GLN A 37 5.71 9.34 -21.01
CA GLN A 37 5.76 10.34 -22.07
C GLN A 37 4.66 11.39 -21.90
N MET A 38 3.63 11.10 -21.09
CA MET A 38 2.53 12.02 -20.76
C MET A 38 1.80 12.52 -22.01
N MET A 39 1.55 11.61 -22.96
CA MET A 39 0.84 11.94 -24.21
C MET A 39 -0.65 12.26 -23.99
N HIS A 40 -1.16 12.14 -22.76
CA HIS A 40 -2.54 12.41 -22.35
C HIS A 40 -3.61 11.71 -23.21
N ARG A 41 -3.29 10.51 -23.71
CA ARG A 41 -4.20 9.63 -24.45
C ARG A 41 -4.38 8.33 -23.68
N ALA A 42 -5.63 7.94 -23.43
CA ALA A 42 -5.98 6.77 -22.62
C ALA A 42 -5.26 5.47 -23.07
N ARG A 43 -5.15 5.24 -24.37
CA ARG A 43 -4.43 4.07 -24.92
C ARG A 43 -2.94 4.09 -24.57
N ASP A 44 -2.32 5.26 -24.66
CA ASP A 44 -0.88 5.40 -24.38
C ASP A 44 -0.64 5.27 -22.87
N ASP A 45 -1.51 5.83 -22.03
CA ASP A 45 -1.45 5.66 -20.57
C ASP A 45 -1.55 4.19 -20.12
N ILE A 46 -2.39 3.39 -20.79
CA ILE A 46 -2.50 1.95 -20.56
C ILE A 46 -1.19 1.25 -20.93
N LYS A 47 -0.63 1.53 -22.12
CA LYS A 47 0.63 0.92 -22.56
C LYS A 47 1.79 1.28 -21.63
N GLU A 48 1.86 2.53 -21.20
CA GLU A 48 2.87 2.97 -20.23
C GLU A 48 2.74 2.24 -18.89
N SER A 49 1.51 2.03 -18.41
CA SER A 49 1.26 1.29 -17.17
C SER A 49 1.65 -0.19 -17.30
N ILE A 50 1.41 -0.82 -18.45
CA ILE A 50 1.87 -2.18 -18.76
C ILE A 50 3.41 -2.25 -18.79
N ASN A 51 4.06 -1.26 -19.39
CA ASN A 51 5.52 -1.17 -19.44
C ASN A 51 6.11 -0.97 -18.03
N GLU A 52 5.48 -0.14 -17.19
CA GLU A 52 5.88 0.07 -15.80
C GLU A 52 5.74 -1.22 -14.97
N LEU A 53 4.62 -1.95 -15.11
CA LEU A 53 4.44 -3.28 -14.51
C LEU A 53 5.48 -4.30 -14.97
N THR A 54 5.79 -4.31 -16.28
CA THR A 54 6.81 -5.19 -16.86
C THR A 54 8.18 -4.89 -16.27
N HIS A 55 8.52 -3.60 -16.16
CA HIS A 55 9.75 -3.15 -15.53
C HIS A 55 9.83 -3.61 -14.07
N TYR A 56 8.78 -3.37 -13.26
CA TYR A 56 8.77 -3.79 -11.86
C TYR A 56 8.92 -5.31 -11.72
N ARG A 57 8.17 -6.08 -12.53
CA ARG A 57 8.29 -7.54 -12.55
C ARG A 57 9.73 -7.99 -12.78
N GLN A 58 10.43 -7.42 -13.75
CA GLN A 58 11.80 -7.83 -14.09
C GLN A 58 12.85 -7.38 -13.05
N HIS A 59 12.71 -6.16 -12.53
CA HIS A 59 13.79 -5.51 -11.79
C HIS A 59 13.59 -5.56 -10.27
N ASN A 60 12.35 -5.55 -9.78
CA ASN A 60 12.04 -5.35 -8.36
C ASN A 60 11.68 -6.63 -7.62
N PHE A 61 11.25 -7.67 -8.35
CA PHE A 61 10.73 -8.91 -7.77
C PHE A 61 11.66 -10.11 -7.96
N TYR A 62 11.61 -11.05 -7.01
CA TYR A 62 12.10 -12.42 -7.15
C TYR A 62 10.94 -13.38 -7.43
N PHE A 63 11.19 -14.42 -8.24
CA PHE A 63 10.20 -15.44 -8.59
C PHE A 63 10.62 -16.86 -8.18
N GLY A 64 11.45 -17.00 -7.15
CA GLY A 64 11.98 -18.29 -6.67
C GLY A 64 12.40 -18.25 -5.20
N TYR A 65 13.04 -19.32 -4.71
CA TYR A 65 13.52 -19.40 -3.33
C TYR A 65 14.68 -18.43 -3.06
N HIS A 66 14.85 -18.03 -1.80
CA HIS A 66 16.07 -17.40 -1.33
C HIS A 66 17.25 -18.33 -1.60
N THR A 67 18.27 -17.79 -2.23
CA THR A 67 19.55 -18.47 -2.49
C THR A 67 20.66 -17.53 -2.03
N ILE A 68 21.91 -17.99 -2.00
CA ILE A 68 23.06 -17.10 -1.74
C ILE A 68 23.08 -15.91 -2.72
N ARG A 69 22.52 -16.09 -3.93
CA ARG A 69 22.37 -15.02 -4.95
C ARG A 69 21.15 -14.12 -4.73
N ASN A 70 20.22 -14.51 -3.86
CA ASN A 70 18.97 -13.82 -3.52
C ASN A 70 18.74 -13.82 -1.99
N PRO A 71 19.53 -13.05 -1.22
CA PRO A 71 19.38 -12.99 0.23
C PRO A 71 18.02 -12.42 0.63
N PRO A 72 17.57 -12.66 1.88
CA PRO A 72 16.36 -12.06 2.41
C PRO A 72 16.39 -10.54 2.28
N TYR A 73 15.22 -9.92 2.13
CA TYR A 73 15.13 -8.47 2.10
C TYR A 73 15.69 -7.90 3.40
N VAL A 74 16.77 -7.13 3.30
CA VAL A 74 17.30 -6.36 4.42
C VAL A 74 16.78 -4.92 4.28
N PRO A 75 15.98 -4.44 5.25
CA PRO A 75 15.58 -3.04 5.25
C PRO A 75 16.81 -2.16 5.38
N ALA A 76 16.88 -1.09 4.60
CA ALA A 76 17.92 -0.09 4.77
C ALA A 76 17.85 0.45 6.22
N PRO A 77 18.98 0.77 6.86
CA PRO A 77 18.97 1.54 8.10
C PRO A 77 18.35 2.91 7.79
N VAL A 78 17.09 3.10 8.20
CA VAL A 78 16.37 4.35 7.94
C VAL A 78 16.60 5.27 9.12
N LEU A 79 17.31 6.39 8.88
CA LEU A 79 17.05 7.61 9.65
C LEU A 79 15.57 7.94 9.45
N SER A 80 14.78 8.02 10.52
CA SER A 80 13.32 8.23 10.46
C SER A 80 13.00 9.37 9.49
N ASN A 81 12.54 9.02 8.29
CA ASN A 81 12.18 9.98 7.25
C ASN A 81 10.65 10.06 7.20
N PRO A 82 10.03 11.14 7.69
CA PRO A 82 8.58 11.25 7.74
C PRO A 82 7.90 11.17 6.38
N ARG A 83 8.63 11.44 5.28
CA ARG A 83 8.11 11.28 3.91
C ARG A 83 7.82 9.83 3.53
N THR A 84 8.41 8.88 4.27
CA THR A 84 8.23 7.45 4.03
C THR A 84 7.03 6.87 4.78
N HIS A 85 6.43 7.62 5.72
CA HIS A 85 5.31 7.15 6.51
C HIS A 85 4.13 6.72 5.64
N LEU A 86 3.34 5.80 6.19
CA LEU A 86 2.15 5.23 5.56
C LEU A 86 0.96 5.41 6.50
N VAL A 87 -0.21 5.74 5.93
CA VAL A 87 -1.47 5.86 6.68
C VAL A 87 -2.34 4.67 6.34
N TRP A 88 -2.46 3.72 7.26
CA TRP A 88 -3.31 2.55 7.13
C TRP A 88 -4.73 2.90 7.55
N LEU A 89 -5.72 2.49 6.77
CA LEU A 89 -7.12 2.85 6.99
C LEU A 89 -8.01 1.62 6.82
N LYS A 90 -8.97 1.46 7.72
CA LYS A 90 -10.05 0.48 7.60
C LYS A 90 -11.37 1.04 8.13
N THR A 91 -12.44 0.74 7.43
CA THR A 91 -13.83 1.02 7.79
C THR A 91 -14.62 -0.29 7.91
N ASP A 92 -15.61 -0.34 8.80
CA ASP A 92 -16.43 -1.54 9.05
C ASP A 92 -17.53 -1.77 8.01
N SER A 93 -18.30 -0.74 7.67
CA SER A 93 -19.47 -0.85 6.80
C SER A 93 -19.60 0.34 5.84
N ASP A 94 -20.64 0.34 4.99
CA ASP A 94 -20.89 1.45 4.06
C ASP A 94 -21.37 2.73 4.76
N GLU A 95 -21.96 2.59 5.93
CA GLU A 95 -22.38 3.65 6.85
C GLU A 95 -21.18 4.24 7.61
N VAL A 96 -20.06 3.52 7.64
CA VAL A 96 -18.81 3.92 8.30
C VAL A 96 -19.05 4.19 9.79
N ASN A 97 -19.55 3.20 10.51
CA ASN A 97 -19.80 3.32 11.95
C ASN A 97 -18.50 3.26 12.76
N HIS A 98 -17.45 2.62 12.23
CA HIS A 98 -16.17 2.52 12.90
C HIS A 98 -15.04 2.75 11.91
N ILE A 99 -14.07 3.56 12.31
CA ILE A 99 -12.87 3.85 11.53
C ILE A 99 -11.65 3.48 12.38
N TYR A 100 -10.73 2.72 11.80
CA TYR A 100 -9.43 2.50 12.41
C TYR A 100 -8.31 3.02 11.50
N VAL A 101 -7.35 3.73 12.10
CA VAL A 101 -6.20 4.31 11.42
C VAL A 101 -4.93 3.92 12.14
N ILE A 102 -3.91 3.47 11.40
CA ILE A 102 -2.57 3.21 11.91
C ILE A 102 -1.57 4.00 11.08
N ILE A 103 -0.58 4.63 11.71
CA ILE A 103 0.54 5.28 11.03
C ILE A 103 1.79 4.43 11.26
N THR A 104 2.44 4.01 10.18
CA THR A 104 3.71 3.30 10.24
C THR A 104 4.84 4.12 9.65
N ASP A 105 6.08 3.81 10.02
CA ASP A 105 7.25 4.26 9.27
C ASP A 105 7.36 3.53 7.91
N GLY A 106 8.37 3.89 7.10
CA GLY A 106 8.66 3.19 5.84
C GLY A 106 9.10 1.74 6.00
N ASN A 107 9.46 1.33 7.23
CA ASN A 107 9.81 -0.04 7.59
C ASN A 107 8.62 -0.87 8.09
N LEU A 108 7.42 -0.30 8.10
CA LEU A 108 6.19 -0.93 8.57
C LEU A 108 6.16 -1.13 10.10
N ASN A 109 6.94 -0.36 10.86
CA ASN A 109 6.83 -0.30 12.31
C ASN A 109 5.69 0.66 12.68
N ILE A 110 4.82 0.24 13.60
CA ILE A 110 3.71 1.07 14.09
C ILE A 110 4.27 2.24 14.90
N LEU A 111 3.87 3.45 14.54
CA LEU A 111 4.23 4.68 15.24
C LEU A 111 3.10 5.18 16.13
N LYS A 112 1.87 5.16 15.59
CA LYS A 112 0.64 5.66 16.22
C LYS A 112 -0.56 4.93 15.63
N ASP A 113 -1.64 4.88 16.39
CA ASP A 113 -2.95 4.40 15.96
C ASP A 113 -4.07 5.28 16.54
N LEU A 114 -5.26 5.19 15.93
CA LEU A 114 -6.47 5.84 16.39
C LEU A 114 -7.69 5.06 15.92
N TYR A 115 -8.50 4.61 16.88
CA TYR A 115 -9.84 4.06 16.66
C TYR A 115 -10.90 5.13 16.93
N VAL A 116 -11.91 5.21 16.07
CA VAL A 116 -13.01 6.16 16.19
C VAL A 116 -14.34 5.44 15.95
N ASP A 117 -15.20 5.49 16.96
CA ASP A 117 -16.61 5.08 16.87
C ASP A 117 -17.44 6.27 16.35
N MET A 118 -17.92 6.15 15.12
CA MET A 118 -18.68 7.18 14.40
C MET A 118 -20.20 7.12 14.66
N THR A 119 -20.68 6.22 15.52
CA THR A 119 -22.12 6.08 15.81
C THR A 119 -22.70 7.33 16.50
N ASN A 120 -21.85 8.12 17.18
CA ASN A 120 -22.23 9.39 17.80
C ASN A 120 -21.56 10.58 17.09
N LYS A 121 -22.35 11.41 16.39
CA LYS A 121 -21.86 12.26 15.27
C LYS A 121 -21.20 13.59 15.67
N SER A 122 -21.21 14.00 16.93
CA SER A 122 -20.63 15.28 17.35
C SER A 122 -19.17 15.12 17.75
N ASN A 123 -18.24 15.74 17.00
CA ASN A 123 -16.80 15.94 17.29
C ASN A 123 -15.79 14.87 16.81
N HIS A 124 -16.23 13.75 16.22
CA HIS A 124 -15.30 12.67 15.82
C HIS A 124 -14.54 12.92 14.51
N TYR A 125 -15.09 13.72 13.58
CA TYR A 125 -14.40 14.10 12.34
C TYR A 125 -13.16 14.96 12.62
N SER A 126 -13.30 15.96 13.50
CA SER A 126 -12.20 16.84 13.91
C SER A 126 -11.09 16.06 14.61
N LEU A 127 -11.44 15.04 15.41
CA LEU A 127 -10.48 14.15 16.04
C LEU A 127 -9.64 13.39 15.00
N LEU A 128 -10.30 12.79 13.99
CA LEU A 128 -9.63 12.03 12.94
C LEU A 128 -8.68 12.91 12.10
N VAL A 129 -9.13 14.08 11.68
CA VAL A 129 -8.33 15.04 10.91
C VAL A 129 -7.17 15.59 11.75
N GLY A 130 -7.44 15.97 13.01
CA GLY A 130 -6.42 16.48 13.94
C GLY A 130 -5.35 15.43 14.24
N PHE A 131 -5.73 14.15 14.35
CA PHE A 131 -4.78 13.05 14.48
C PHE A 131 -3.84 12.95 13.27
N LEU A 132 -4.36 13.05 12.04
CA LEU A 132 -3.50 13.05 10.86
C LEU A 132 -2.59 14.28 10.80
N GLN A 133 -3.13 15.48 11.02
CA GLN A 133 -2.35 16.73 10.98
C GLN A 133 -1.21 16.74 12.00
N LYS A 134 -1.43 16.15 13.17
CA LYS A 134 -0.40 16.02 14.21
C LYS A 134 0.71 15.03 13.86
N ASN A 135 0.40 13.98 13.11
CA ASN A 135 1.31 12.83 12.92
C ASN A 135 1.88 12.69 11.49
N ILE A 136 1.28 13.34 10.49
CA ILE A 136 1.82 13.46 9.13
C ILE A 136 2.66 14.74 9.05
N LEU A 137 3.97 14.60 9.30
CA LEU A 137 4.88 15.74 9.39
C LEU A 137 5.20 16.40 8.04
N VAL A 138 5.00 15.68 6.93
CA VAL A 138 5.16 16.24 5.59
C VAL A 138 3.84 16.15 4.85
N ASN A 139 3.26 17.31 4.59
CA ASN A 139 1.94 17.39 3.99
C ASN A 139 1.90 16.62 2.66
N ARG A 140 0.85 15.80 2.48
CA ARG A 140 0.60 15.00 1.29
C ARG A 140 1.74 14.05 0.89
N SER A 141 2.64 13.64 1.79
CA SER A 141 3.67 12.63 1.44
C SER A 141 3.20 11.19 1.62
N SER A 142 2.28 10.96 2.56
CA SER A 142 1.92 9.62 3.01
C SER A 142 0.67 9.09 2.28
N PRO A 143 0.77 8.02 1.48
CA PRO A 143 -0.39 7.41 0.83
C PRO A 143 -1.25 6.64 1.85
N ILE A 144 -2.51 6.42 1.48
CA ILE A 144 -3.42 5.58 2.25
C ILE A 144 -3.17 4.11 1.89
N CYS A 145 -3.14 3.24 2.88
CA CYS A 145 -2.73 1.85 2.77
C CYS A 145 -3.77 0.91 3.39
N GLY A 146 -3.88 -0.29 2.83
CA GLY A 146 -4.81 -1.32 3.32
C GLY A 146 -5.10 -2.36 2.26
N GLN A 147 -5.87 -3.39 2.60
CA GLN A 147 -6.44 -4.31 1.61
C GLN A 147 -7.70 -3.73 0.99
N CYS A 148 -7.85 -3.81 -0.34
CA CYS A 148 -8.96 -3.22 -1.07
C CYS A 148 -9.22 -1.75 -0.67
N VAL A 149 -8.16 -1.01 -0.34
CA VAL A 149 -8.24 0.31 0.32
C VAL A 149 -8.96 1.37 -0.54
N TYR A 150 -9.16 1.10 -1.83
CA TYR A 150 -10.00 1.95 -2.68
C TYR A 150 -11.45 2.03 -2.16
N ILE A 151 -11.95 0.97 -1.52
CA ILE A 151 -13.28 0.90 -0.91
C ILE A 151 -13.33 1.85 0.30
N ASP A 152 -12.39 1.69 1.23
CA ASP A 152 -12.28 2.55 2.41
C ASP A 152 -12.06 4.02 2.03
N ARG A 153 -11.21 4.28 1.02
CA ARG A 153 -11.01 5.63 0.49
C ARG A 153 -12.30 6.23 -0.05
N ALA A 154 -13.08 5.47 -0.80
CA ALA A 154 -14.36 5.93 -1.35
C ALA A 154 -15.42 6.15 -0.27
N ARG A 155 -15.37 5.39 0.83
CA ARG A 155 -16.20 5.62 2.03
C ARG A 155 -15.78 6.89 2.75
N ILE A 156 -14.49 7.05 3.07
CA ILE A 156 -13.96 8.26 3.73
C ILE A 156 -14.19 9.52 2.89
N GLN A 157 -14.08 9.46 1.56
CA GLN A 157 -14.38 10.59 0.67
C GLN A 157 -15.82 11.12 0.84
N ARG A 158 -16.76 10.24 1.22
CA ARG A 158 -18.17 10.59 1.44
C ARG A 158 -18.42 11.18 2.83
N VAL A 159 -17.74 10.67 3.85
CA VAL A 159 -18.02 11.03 5.26
C VAL A 159 -17.05 12.08 5.83
N VAL A 160 -15.77 12.05 5.47
CA VAL A 160 -14.70 12.93 5.99
C VAL A 160 -13.71 13.28 4.87
N PRO A 161 -14.10 14.05 3.84
CA PRO A 161 -13.22 14.38 2.72
C PRO A 161 -11.93 15.09 3.13
N GLU A 162 -11.95 15.88 4.22
CA GLU A 162 -10.81 16.59 4.79
C GLU A 162 -9.67 15.64 5.20
N PHE A 163 -10.00 14.42 5.62
CA PHE A 163 -9.02 13.38 5.93
C PHE A 163 -8.08 13.14 4.73
N LEU A 164 -8.64 13.05 3.53
CA LEU A 164 -7.89 12.73 2.31
C LEU A 164 -6.98 13.89 1.88
N THR A 165 -7.24 15.11 2.35
CA THR A 165 -6.41 16.28 2.04
C THR A 165 -5.05 16.26 2.75
N CYS A 166 -4.95 15.53 3.86
CA CYS A 166 -3.73 15.32 4.63
C CYS A 166 -2.81 14.27 3.99
N CYS A 167 -3.40 13.34 3.24
CA CYS A 167 -2.71 12.20 2.63
C CYS A 167 -2.28 12.50 1.18
N HIS A 168 -1.34 11.71 0.68
CA HIS A 168 -1.02 11.69 -0.74
C HIS A 168 -2.21 11.13 -1.55
N TYR A 169 -2.32 11.53 -2.82
CA TYR A 169 -3.46 11.10 -3.66
C TYR A 169 -3.42 9.61 -4.03
N ARG A 170 -2.22 9.01 -4.07
CA ARG A 170 -2.04 7.57 -4.33
C ARG A 170 -2.44 6.74 -3.12
N SER A 171 -2.70 5.47 -3.39
CA SER A 171 -2.92 4.45 -2.38
C SER A 171 -1.96 3.28 -2.58
N ILE A 172 -1.69 2.56 -1.50
CA ILE A 172 -1.00 1.27 -1.50
C ILE A 172 -2.04 0.20 -1.16
N ASP A 173 -2.52 -0.50 -2.18
CA ASP A 173 -3.46 -1.60 -1.99
C ASP A 173 -2.69 -2.92 -1.87
N VAL A 174 -2.70 -3.53 -0.68
CA VAL A 174 -1.95 -4.75 -0.39
C VAL A 174 -2.44 -5.93 -1.26
N ASP A 175 -3.70 -5.92 -1.70
CA ASP A 175 -4.24 -6.98 -2.56
C ASP A 175 -3.65 -6.97 -3.97
N VAL A 176 -3.04 -5.87 -4.40
CA VAL A 176 -2.22 -5.86 -5.63
C VAL A 176 -1.16 -6.96 -5.54
N LEU A 177 -0.49 -7.12 -4.40
CA LEU A 177 0.53 -8.15 -4.21
C LEU A 177 -0.06 -9.56 -4.16
N ASN A 178 -1.27 -9.73 -3.63
CA ASN A 178 -2.01 -11.01 -3.71
C ASN A 178 -2.24 -11.41 -5.18
N VAL A 179 -2.77 -10.49 -6.00
CA VAL A 179 -3.07 -10.73 -7.41
C VAL A 179 -1.80 -11.02 -8.22
N LEU A 180 -0.73 -10.28 -7.97
CA LEU A 180 0.55 -10.45 -8.65
C LEU A 180 1.26 -11.72 -8.22
N CYS A 181 1.41 -11.98 -6.91
CA CYS A 181 2.13 -13.14 -6.40
C CYS A 181 1.41 -14.45 -6.74
N ARG A 182 0.07 -14.46 -6.79
CA ARG A 182 -0.69 -15.63 -7.28
C ARG A 182 -0.28 -16.06 -8.69
N ARG A 183 0.17 -15.12 -9.53
CA ARG A 183 0.60 -15.38 -10.92
C ARG A 183 2.10 -15.52 -11.08
N TRP A 184 2.87 -14.73 -10.35
CA TRP A 184 4.30 -14.61 -10.55
C TRP A 184 5.13 -15.43 -9.56
N ALA A 185 4.61 -15.70 -8.36
CA ALA A 185 5.31 -16.37 -7.26
C ALA A 185 4.34 -17.25 -6.47
N LYS A 186 3.71 -18.22 -7.15
CA LYS A 186 2.58 -19.02 -6.63
C LYS A 186 2.85 -19.60 -5.23
N LYS A 187 4.05 -20.17 -5.01
CA LYS A 187 4.43 -20.75 -3.71
C LYS A 187 4.51 -19.71 -2.57
N VAL A 188 4.96 -18.48 -2.87
CA VAL A 188 4.95 -17.39 -1.89
C VAL A 188 3.52 -16.97 -1.58
N TYR A 189 2.66 -16.88 -2.60
CA TYR A 189 1.24 -16.59 -2.38
C TYR A 189 0.55 -17.67 -1.52
N GLU A 190 0.84 -18.95 -1.74
CA GLU A 190 0.26 -20.07 -0.98
C GLU A 190 0.70 -20.09 0.49
N ASN A 191 1.92 -19.60 0.79
CA ASN A 191 2.49 -19.55 2.15
C ASN A 191 2.25 -18.23 2.89
N ARG A 192 1.47 -17.31 2.32
CA ARG A 192 1.19 -16.00 2.94
C ARG A 192 0.38 -16.15 4.23
N PRO A 193 0.51 -15.23 5.20
CA PRO A 193 -0.37 -15.21 6.36
C PRO A 193 -1.84 -15.02 5.94
N ILE A 194 -2.74 -15.77 6.58
CA ILE A 194 -4.18 -15.59 6.41
C ILE A 194 -4.63 -14.49 7.36
N ILE A 195 -5.22 -13.45 6.81
CA ILE A 195 -5.75 -12.32 7.58
C ILE A 195 -7.15 -12.70 8.09
N SER A 196 -7.47 -12.30 9.32
CA SER A 196 -8.82 -12.45 9.87
C SER A 196 -9.85 -11.80 8.94
N THR A 197 -10.94 -12.51 8.65
CA THR A 197 -12.08 -11.97 7.91
C THR A 197 -13.23 -11.57 8.85
N ASP A 198 -12.99 -11.53 10.16
CA ASP A 198 -13.99 -11.05 11.12
C ASP A 198 -14.11 -9.53 11.03
N SER A 199 -15.17 -9.07 10.36
CA SER A 199 -15.49 -7.66 10.17
C SER A 199 -15.69 -6.88 11.47
N ASN A 200 -15.89 -7.58 12.60
CA ASN A 200 -16.03 -6.93 13.89
C ASN A 200 -14.68 -6.57 14.54
N ASN A 201 -13.56 -6.96 13.92
CA ASN A 201 -12.23 -6.69 14.45
C ASN A 201 -11.34 -5.96 13.44
N LEU A 202 -11.65 -4.66 13.25
CA LEU A 202 -10.86 -3.77 12.37
C LEU A 202 -9.38 -3.74 12.74
N ILE A 203 -9.05 -3.91 14.03
CA ILE A 203 -7.68 -3.94 14.53
C ILE A 203 -6.92 -5.13 13.95
N ALA A 204 -7.49 -6.32 14.07
CA ALA A 204 -6.90 -7.54 13.53
C ALA A 204 -6.77 -7.48 11.99
N GLU A 205 -7.76 -6.92 11.29
CA GLU A 205 -7.70 -6.75 9.84
C GLU A 205 -6.56 -5.81 9.39
N LEU A 206 -6.39 -4.67 10.06
CA LEU A 206 -5.30 -3.74 9.73
C LEU A 206 -3.93 -4.30 10.09
N GLN A 207 -3.79 -4.89 11.28
CA GLN A 207 -2.53 -5.52 11.69
C GLN A 207 -2.18 -6.68 10.76
N GLY A 208 -3.16 -7.49 10.35
CA GLY A 208 -2.97 -8.54 9.35
C GLY A 208 -2.56 -7.99 7.98
N SER A 209 -3.14 -6.86 7.56
CA SER A 209 -2.74 -6.17 6.31
C SER A 209 -1.29 -5.71 6.35
N ILE A 210 -0.83 -5.17 7.49
CA ILE A 210 0.57 -4.78 7.71
C ILE A 210 1.47 -6.01 7.67
N GLN A 211 1.10 -7.07 8.38
CA GLN A 211 1.85 -8.34 8.43
C GLN A 211 1.97 -8.97 7.03
N LEU A 212 0.91 -8.93 6.23
CA LEU A 212 0.93 -9.44 4.86
C LEU A 212 1.85 -8.61 3.96
N LEU A 213 1.86 -7.28 4.12
CA LEU A 213 2.78 -6.43 3.38
C LEU A 213 4.25 -6.66 3.80
N GLN A 214 4.51 -6.85 5.10
CA GLN A 214 5.83 -7.27 5.61
C GLN A 214 6.25 -8.61 5.02
N TYR A 215 5.34 -9.59 4.98
CA TYR A 215 5.58 -10.90 4.38
C TYR A 215 5.99 -10.78 2.91
N TYR A 216 5.25 -10.03 2.10
CA TYR A 216 5.62 -9.86 0.69
C TYR A 216 6.94 -9.10 0.53
N ARG A 217 7.18 -8.04 1.32
CA ARG A 217 8.46 -7.33 1.33
C ARG A 217 9.62 -8.30 1.54
N ALA A 218 9.51 -9.18 2.53
CA ALA A 218 10.56 -10.15 2.86
C ALA A 218 10.79 -11.20 1.76
N ASN A 219 9.72 -11.67 1.12
CA ASN A 219 9.77 -12.87 0.28
C ASN A 219 9.84 -12.59 -1.23
N VAL A 220 9.37 -11.43 -1.71
CA VAL A 220 9.34 -11.15 -3.16
C VAL A 220 10.11 -9.92 -3.58
N PHE A 221 10.44 -8.97 -2.70
CA PHE A 221 11.18 -7.77 -3.10
C PHE A 221 12.70 -7.95 -2.99
N LYS A 222 13.45 -7.45 -3.99
CA LYS A 222 14.92 -7.37 -3.93
C LYS A 222 15.37 -6.30 -2.94
N SER A 223 16.48 -6.52 -2.22
CA SER A 223 17.13 -5.41 -1.50
C SER A 223 17.98 -4.56 -2.47
N ASP A 224 18.09 -3.27 -2.18
CA ASP A 224 18.98 -2.35 -2.89
C ASP A 224 20.45 -2.53 -2.52
N LEU A 225 20.73 -3.15 -1.36
CA LEU A 225 22.09 -3.40 -0.87
C LEU A 225 22.93 -4.27 -1.82
N LEU A 226 22.27 -5.08 -2.66
CA LEU A 226 22.94 -5.97 -3.63
C LEU A 226 23.34 -5.29 -4.95
N VAL A 227 23.08 -3.99 -5.11
CA VAL A 227 23.46 -3.23 -6.33
C VAL A 227 24.90 -2.70 -6.23
N GLN A 228 25.53 -2.74 -5.05
CA GLN A 228 26.86 -2.16 -4.82
C GLN A 228 28.04 -3.04 -5.31
N ASP A 229 27.84 -4.32 -5.60
CA ASP A 229 28.95 -5.25 -5.96
C ASP A 229 29.24 -5.39 -7.47
N LYS A 230 28.90 -4.38 -8.29
CA LYS A 230 29.29 -4.36 -9.70
C LYS A 230 29.75 -2.96 -10.12
N GLN A 231 30.94 -2.59 -9.65
CA GLN A 231 31.84 -1.68 -10.37
C GLN A 231 33.03 -2.48 -10.88
#